data_AF-A0A3R6XRC5-F1
#
_entry.id   AF-A0A3R6XRC5-F1
#
_cell.length_a   1.000
_cell.length_b   1.000
_cell.length_c   1.000
_cell.angle_alpha   90.00
_cell.angle_beta   90.00
_cell.angle_gamma   90.00
#
_symmetry.space_group_name_H-M   'P 1'
#
loop_
_entity.id
_entity.type
_entity.pdbx_description
1 polymer ?
#
loop_
_entity_poly.entity_id
_entity_poly.type
_entity_poly.pdbx_seq_one_letter_code
_entity_poly.pdbx_strand_id
1 'polypeptide(L)'
;MSSLLNNPNLKKRKDPLDRGNDISPQKTFTLDDLKEINDKLPTNDNNGKRITFYSNVRINNHIKNKAEALSSIGLYKSQKEAIDEALDYLIDSLPSEDKRRLKFQIETLEERDVRMKGNKNA
;
A
#
# COMPACT_ATOMS: atom_id res chain seq x y z
N MET A 1 -38.46 26.94 61.23
CA MET A 1 -37.66 26.35 60.14
C MET A 1 -38.56 26.00 58.96
N SER A 2 -38.81 26.91 58.00
CA SER A 2 -39.71 26.61 56.85
C SER A 2 -39.47 27.41 55.56
N SER A 3 -38.50 28.34 55.50
CA SER A 3 -38.43 29.29 54.36
C SER A 3 -37.57 28.85 53.17
N LEU A 4 -37.04 27.63 53.14
CA LEU A 4 -36.21 27.13 52.02
C LEU A 4 -36.91 26.12 51.09
N LEU A 5 -38.16 25.75 51.37
CA LEU A 5 -38.90 24.74 50.58
C LEU A 5 -39.53 25.30 49.30
N ASN A 6 -39.60 26.63 49.13
CA ASN A 6 -40.22 27.25 47.97
C ASN A 6 -39.17 27.94 47.10
N ASN A 7 -38.45 27.14 46.30
CA ASN A 7 -37.67 27.67 45.19
C ASN A 7 -38.58 27.82 43.95
N PRO A 8 -38.98 29.05 43.57
CA PRO A 8 -39.91 29.29 42.46
C PRO A 8 -39.30 28.93 41.08
N ASN A 9 -37.98 28.73 40.98
CA ASN A 9 -37.32 28.34 39.74
C ASN A 9 -37.38 26.83 39.43
N LEU A 10 -37.80 25.97 40.37
CA LEU A 10 -38.03 24.54 40.09
C LEU A 10 -39.28 24.33 39.21
N LYS A 11 -40.31 25.18 39.34
CA LYS A 11 -41.54 25.10 38.54
C LYS A 11 -41.36 25.58 37.09
N LYS A 12 -40.27 26.30 36.79
CA LYS A 12 -39.96 26.84 35.46
C LYS A 12 -39.12 25.89 34.58
N ARG A 13 -38.86 24.64 35.01
CA ARG A 13 -38.18 23.62 34.21
C ARG A 13 -39.16 22.72 33.44
N LYS A 14 -40.11 23.34 32.76
CA LYS A 14 -40.98 22.75 31.74
C LYS A 14 -41.07 23.88 30.70
N ASP A 15 -40.25 23.89 29.67
CA ASP A 15 -40.20 22.87 28.64
C ASP A 15 -38.76 22.70 28.13
N PRO A 16 -38.37 21.49 27.68
CA PRO A 16 -37.14 21.36 26.90
C PRO A 16 -37.27 22.29 25.69
N LEU A 17 -36.25 23.14 25.46
CA LEU A 17 -36.15 23.96 24.26
C LEU A 17 -36.44 23.07 23.04
N ASP A 18 -37.24 23.56 22.09
CA ASP A 18 -37.48 22.84 20.83
C ASP A 18 -36.15 22.75 20.07
N ARG A 19 -35.54 21.57 20.12
CA ARG A 19 -34.24 21.29 19.47
C ARG A 19 -34.41 20.78 18.05
N GLY A 20 -35.63 20.79 17.52
CA GLY A 20 -35.97 20.17 16.25
C GLY A 20 -35.96 18.63 16.34
N ASN A 21 -36.09 18.00 15.18
CA ASN A 21 -36.12 16.54 15.08
C ASN A 21 -34.71 15.96 15.27
N ASP A 22 -34.62 14.88 16.03
CA ASP A 22 -33.38 14.10 16.14
C ASP A 22 -32.98 13.58 14.75
N ILE A 23 -31.83 14.04 14.27
CA ILE A 23 -31.23 13.56 13.02
C ILE A 23 -30.51 12.24 13.28
N SER A 24 -31.15 11.14 12.90
CA SER A 24 -30.52 9.83 12.82
C SER A 24 -30.09 9.53 11.37
N PRO A 25 -29.01 8.76 11.17
CA PRO A 25 -28.58 8.36 9.83
C PRO A 25 -29.65 7.49 9.17
N GLN A 26 -29.99 7.78 7.91
CA GLN A 26 -30.99 7.02 7.15
C GLN A 26 -30.56 5.59 6.83
N LYS A 27 -29.24 5.31 6.85
CA LYS A 27 -28.66 3.99 6.64
C LYS A 27 -27.52 3.77 7.62
N THR A 28 -27.53 2.62 8.27
CA THR A 28 -26.45 2.15 9.14
C THR A 28 -25.70 1.04 8.44
N PHE A 29 -24.37 1.06 8.55
CA PHE A 29 -23.54 0.01 7.99
C PHE A 29 -23.67 -1.27 8.81
N THR A 30 -23.96 -2.38 8.14
CA THR A 30 -24.05 -3.72 8.75
C THR A 30 -22.93 -4.63 8.26
N LEU A 31 -22.71 -5.75 8.93
CA LEU A 31 -21.71 -6.74 8.51
C LEU A 31 -22.03 -7.37 7.15
N ASP A 32 -23.31 -7.37 6.76
CA ASP A 32 -23.73 -7.88 5.46
C ASP A 32 -23.42 -6.87 4.34
N ASP A 33 -23.52 -5.56 4.61
CA ASP A 33 -23.03 -4.52 3.68
C ASP A 33 -21.53 -4.66 3.42
N LEU A 34 -20.75 -5.08 4.42
CA LEU A 34 -19.32 -5.36 4.27
C LEU A 34 -19.06 -6.52 3.29
N LYS A 35 -19.88 -7.57 3.34
CA LYS A 35 -19.76 -8.71 2.43
C LYS A 35 -20.20 -8.34 1.03
N GLU A 36 -21.32 -7.63 0.89
CA GLU A 36 -21.76 -7.15 -0.43
C GLU A 36 -20.72 -6.24 -1.11
N ILE A 37 -20.01 -5.41 -0.34
CA ILE A 37 -18.91 -4.61 -0.87
C ILE A 37 -17.76 -5.51 -1.34
N ASN A 38 -17.39 -6.53 -0.58
CA ASN A 38 -16.33 -7.48 -0.98
C ASN A 38 -16.71 -8.32 -2.20
N ASP A 39 -17.98 -8.67 -2.36
CA ASP A 39 -18.49 -9.45 -3.49
C ASP A 39 -18.74 -8.59 -4.75
N LYS A 40 -19.04 -7.29 -4.59
CA LYS A 40 -19.23 -6.31 -5.69
C LYS A 40 -17.98 -5.54 -6.04
N LEU A 41 -16.96 -5.55 -5.18
CA LEU A 41 -15.61 -5.16 -5.58
C LEU A 41 -15.28 -6.04 -6.78
N PRO A 42 -14.89 -5.48 -7.94
CA PRO A 42 -14.36 -6.31 -9.00
C PRO A 42 -13.29 -7.18 -8.35
N THR A 43 -13.42 -8.51 -8.45
CA THR A 43 -12.33 -9.41 -8.13
C THR A 43 -11.18 -8.87 -8.96
N ASN A 44 -10.30 -8.13 -8.29
CA ASN A 44 -9.20 -7.49 -8.95
C ASN A 44 -8.23 -8.64 -9.16
N ASP A 45 -8.54 -9.50 -10.13
CA ASP A 45 -7.66 -10.46 -10.78
C ASP A 45 -6.55 -9.70 -11.55
N ASN A 46 -6.30 -8.45 -11.19
CA ASN A 46 -4.95 -7.93 -11.00
C ASN A 46 -4.21 -8.74 -9.91
N ASN A 47 -4.19 -10.08 -10.01
CA ASN A 47 -3.03 -10.84 -9.58
C ASN A 47 -1.83 -10.09 -10.14
N GLY A 48 -1.07 -9.43 -9.25
CA GLY A 48 -0.08 -8.41 -9.59
C GLY A 48 0.67 -8.81 -10.85
N LYS A 49 0.31 -8.20 -11.98
CA LYS A 49 0.70 -8.66 -13.32
C LYS A 49 2.17 -8.33 -13.54
N ARG A 50 3.10 -8.97 -12.82
CA ARG A 50 4.53 -8.78 -13.04
C ARG A 50 4.89 -9.32 -14.42
N ILE A 51 5.46 -8.46 -15.25
CA ILE A 51 5.91 -8.83 -16.60
C ILE A 51 7.43 -8.98 -16.57
N THR A 52 7.91 -10.18 -16.84
CA THR A 52 9.35 -10.44 -16.99
C THR A 52 9.76 -10.34 -18.45
N PHE A 53 10.84 -9.62 -18.73
CA PHE A 53 11.43 -9.56 -20.06
C PHE A 53 12.93 -9.33 -19.98
N TYR A 54 13.66 -9.77 -21.01
CA TYR A 54 15.09 -9.52 -21.10
C TYR A 54 15.36 -8.03 -21.36
N SER A 55 16.31 -7.48 -20.62
CA SER A 55 16.82 -6.12 -20.81
C SER A 55 18.34 -6.13 -20.82
N ASN A 56 18.93 -5.19 -21.56
CA ASN A 56 20.38 -5.03 -21.66
C ASN A 56 20.78 -3.72 -20.98
N VAL A 57 21.81 -3.78 -20.13
CA VAL A 57 22.39 -2.60 -19.48
C VAL A 57 23.78 -2.36 -20.06
N ARG A 58 24.06 -1.10 -20.47
CA ARG A 58 25.40 -0.72 -20.93
C ARG A 58 26.31 -0.51 -19.72
N ILE A 59 27.33 -1.35 -19.59
CA ILE A 59 28.31 -1.32 -18.50
C ILE A 59 29.74 -1.34 -19.06
N ASN A 60 30.71 -0.92 -18.25
CA ASN A 60 32.12 -1.03 -18.63
C ASN A 60 32.65 -2.47 -18.48
N ASN A 61 33.81 -2.72 -19.08
CA ASN A 61 34.49 -4.01 -19.03
C ASN A 61 34.85 -4.44 -17.60
N HIS A 62 35.24 -3.51 -16.72
CA HIS A 62 35.63 -3.83 -15.36
C HIS A 62 34.47 -4.41 -14.55
N ILE A 63 33.26 -3.87 -14.68
CA ILE A 63 32.06 -4.39 -14.01
C ILE A 63 31.71 -5.78 -14.58
N LYS A 64 31.73 -5.93 -15.91
CA LYS A 64 31.51 -7.23 -16.56
C LYS A 64 32.49 -8.28 -16.02
N ASN A 65 33.78 -7.97 -16.00
CA ASN A 65 34.82 -8.91 -15.57
C ASN A 65 34.68 -9.29 -14.11
N LYS A 66 34.20 -8.39 -13.23
CA LYS A 66 33.90 -8.72 -11.83
C LYS A 66 32.77 -9.75 -11.73
N ALA A 67 31.65 -9.51 -12.41
CA ALA A 67 30.53 -10.44 -12.42
C ALA A 67 30.92 -11.80 -13.03
N GLU A 68 31.72 -11.78 -14.09
CA GLU A 68 32.26 -12.98 -14.73
C GLU A 68 33.17 -13.76 -13.77
N ALA A 69 34.15 -13.10 -13.15
CA ALA A 69 35.06 -13.73 -12.20
C ALA A 69 34.32 -14.38 -11.02
N LEU A 70 33.28 -13.72 -10.47
CA LEU A 70 32.43 -14.26 -9.41
C LEU A 70 31.75 -15.57 -9.83
N SER A 71 31.28 -15.66 -11.07
CA SER A 71 30.74 -16.92 -11.60
C SER A 71 31.84 -17.96 -11.88
N SER A 72 33.01 -17.54 -12.37
CA SER A 72 34.12 -18.44 -12.71
C SER A 72 34.73 -19.14 -11.49
N ILE A 73 34.78 -18.47 -10.33
CA ILE A 73 35.25 -19.07 -9.07
C ILE A 73 34.20 -19.98 -8.40
N GLY A 74 33.02 -20.11 -9.01
CA GLY A 74 31.95 -21.00 -8.52
C GLY A 74 31.11 -20.45 -7.37
N LEU A 75 31.23 -19.16 -7.02
CA LEU A 75 30.37 -18.54 -6.00
C LEU A 75 28.93 -18.39 -6.50
N TYR A 76 28.75 -18.15 -7.79
CA TYR A 76 27.44 -17.95 -8.42
C TYR A 76 27.33 -18.78 -9.69
N LYS A 77 26.13 -19.27 -10.04
CA LYS A 77 25.91 -20.09 -11.24
C LYS A 77 25.94 -19.25 -12.51
N SER A 78 25.68 -17.95 -12.41
CA SER A 78 25.67 -17.04 -13.56
C SER A 78 26.01 -15.60 -13.16
N GLN A 79 26.44 -14.80 -14.15
CA GLN A 79 26.63 -13.36 -13.97
C GLN A 79 25.34 -12.65 -13.52
N LYS A 80 24.17 -13.14 -13.99
CA LYS A 80 22.86 -12.61 -13.58
C LYS A 80 22.64 -12.79 -12.08
N GLU A 81 22.84 -14.00 -11.57
CA GLU A 81 22.66 -14.34 -10.15
C GLU A 81 23.62 -13.54 -9.27
N ALA A 82 24.88 -13.39 -9.69
CA ALA A 82 25.85 -12.56 -8.98
C ALA A 82 25.43 -11.08 -8.87
N ILE A 83 24.81 -10.53 -9.92
CA ILE A 83 24.30 -9.16 -9.93
C ILE A 83 23.05 -9.04 -9.06
N ASP A 84 22.14 -10.02 -9.14
CA ASP A 84 20.89 -10.07 -8.36
C ASP A 84 21.18 -10.04 -6.85
N GLU A 85 22.05 -10.94 -6.39
CA GLU A 85 22.42 -11.03 -4.97
C GLU A 85 23.19 -9.80 -4.49
N ALA A 86 24.03 -9.19 -5.34
CA ALA A 86 24.71 -7.94 -5.02
C ALA A 86 23.74 -6.76 -4.86
N LEU A 87 22.69 -6.70 -5.68
CA LEU A 87 21.64 -5.69 -5.57
C LEU A 87 20.81 -5.92 -4.30
N ASP A 88 20.40 -7.15 -4.02
CA ASP A 88 19.65 -7.50 -2.81
C ASP A 88 20.44 -7.16 -1.56
N TYR A 89 21.73 -7.51 -1.52
CA TYR A 89 22.61 -7.15 -0.41
C TYR A 89 22.69 -5.63 -0.20
N LEU A 90 22.82 -4.86 -1.28
CA LEU A 90 22.83 -3.40 -1.21
C LEU A 90 21.50 -2.87 -0.66
N ILE A 91 20.37 -3.36 -1.17
CA ILE A 91 19.03 -2.96 -0.72
C ILE A 91 18.82 -3.25 0.75
N ASP A 92 19.30 -4.40 1.23
CA ASP A 92 19.20 -4.80 2.62
C ASP A 92 20.13 -4.00 3.54
N SER A 93 21.25 -3.50 3.02
CA SER A 93 22.18 -2.64 3.76
C SER A 93 21.69 -1.18 3.92
N LEU A 94 20.65 -0.76 3.20
CA LEU A 94 20.16 0.61 3.23
C LEU A 94 19.45 0.96 4.55
N PRO A 95 19.51 2.23 5.01
CA PRO A 95 18.66 2.73 6.08
C PRO A 95 17.16 2.52 5.80
N SER A 96 16.36 2.40 6.85
CA SER A 96 14.93 2.10 6.75
C SER A 96 14.14 3.08 5.89
N GLU A 97 14.49 4.37 5.95
CA GLU A 97 13.86 5.40 5.14
C GLU A 97 14.19 5.23 3.64
N ASP A 98 15.47 5.03 3.30
CA ASP A 98 15.91 4.85 1.92
C ASP A 98 15.38 3.55 1.32
N LYS A 99 15.32 2.47 2.11
CA LYS A 99 14.71 1.20 1.71
C LYS A 99 13.24 1.38 1.34
N ARG A 100 12.48 2.17 2.11
CA ARG A 100 11.08 2.50 1.80
C ARG A 100 10.96 3.28 0.50
N ARG A 101 11.78 4.33 0.32
CA ARG A 101 11.79 5.15 -0.91
C ARG A 101 12.12 4.30 -2.14
N LEU A 102 13.12 3.43 -2.03
CA LEU A 102 13.53 2.54 -3.11
C LEU A 102 12.43 1.55 -3.48
N LYS A 103 11.78 0.93 -2.50
CA LYS A 103 10.66 -0.01 -2.74
C LYS A 103 9.53 0.64 -3.54
N PHE A 104 9.14 1.86 -3.15
CA PHE A 104 8.11 2.62 -3.86
C PHE A 104 8.53 2.92 -5.31
N GLN A 105 9.80 3.26 -5.53
CA GLN A 105 10.32 3.53 -6.87
C GLN A 105 10.32 2.26 -7.75
N ILE A 106 10.70 1.10 -7.19
CA ILE A 106 10.65 -0.19 -7.89
C ILE A 106 9.21 -0.53 -8.28
N GLU A 107 8.27 -0.43 -7.35
CA GLU A 107 6.85 -0.70 -7.60
C GLU A 107 6.27 0.18 -8.71
N THR A 108 6.59 1.48 -8.69
CA THR A 108 6.17 2.43 -9.75
C THR A 108 6.72 2.04 -11.12
N LEU A 109 7.98 1.58 -11.19
CA LEU A 109 8.60 1.13 -12.43
C LEU A 109 7.99 -0.18 -12.93
N GLU A 110 7.74 -1.13 -12.04
CA GLU A 110 7.04 -2.37 -12.37
C GLU A 110 5.65 -2.07 -12.95
N GLU A 111 4.83 -1.27 -12.27
CA GLU A 111 3.50 -0.88 -12.76
C GLU A 111 3.53 -0.23 -14.14
N ARG A 112 4.51 0.66 -14.38
CA ARG A 112 4.70 1.28 -15.69
C ARG A 112 5.01 0.23 -16.75
N ASP A 113 5.87 -0.73 -16.46
CA ASP A 113 6.24 -1.79 -17.38
C ASP A 113 5.04 -2.71 -17.68
N VAL A 114 4.20 -2.98 -16.68
CA VAL A 114 2.90 -3.67 -16.85
C VAL A 114 2.00 -2.93 -17.82
N ARG A 115 1.83 -1.61 -17.63
CA ARG A 115 1.00 -0.77 -18.51
C ARG A 115 1.53 -0.73 -19.95
N MET A 116 2.85 -0.59 -20.10
CA MET A 116 3.48 -0.40 -21.42
C MET A 116 3.58 -1.70 -22.23
N LYS A 117 3.82 -2.84 -21.58
CA LYS A 117 3.93 -4.15 -22.26
C LYS A 117 2.64 -4.95 -22.25
N GLY A 118 1.80 -4.79 -21.24
CA GLY A 118 0.47 -5.40 -21.19
C GLY A 118 -0.43 -4.92 -22.33
N ASN A 119 -0.35 -3.63 -22.69
CA ASN A 119 -1.16 -3.06 -23.77
C ASN A 119 -0.65 -3.39 -25.19
N LYS A 120 0.58 -3.89 -25.35
CA LYS A 120 1.10 -4.29 -26.67
C LYS A 120 0.66 -5.69 -27.11
N ASN A 121 0.17 -6.49 -26.15
CA ASN A 121 -0.29 -7.86 -26.38
C ASN A 121 -1.82 -7.99 -26.23
N ALA A 122 -2.55 -6.88 -26.20
CA ALA A 122 -4.00 -6.80 -26.12
C ALA A 122 -4.59 -6.29 -27.45
#